data_AF-A0A959G6I7-F1
#
_entry.id   AF-A0A959G6I7-F1
#
_cell.length_a   1.000
_cell.length_b   1.000
_cell.length_c   1.000
_cell.angle_alpha   90.00
_cell.angle_beta   90.00
_cell.angle_gamma   90.00
#
_symmetry.space_group_name_H-M   'P 1'
#
loop_
_entity.id
_entity.type
_entity.pdbx_description
1 polymer ?
#
loop_
_entity_poly.entity_id
_entity_poly.type
_entity_poly.pdbx_seq_one_letter_code
_entity_poly.pdbx_strand_id
1 'polypeptide(L)'
;MSEKIELYKQHTQKQENFTYYLIALSVAAIGYAAHQTHGRGFAWSMVPLGLAVLFWAGSVILGLRFLKTVIVVIYKNIQQFVVAEGNDELAGSDPIKMDIGNRILKELIDKDVNTANLLYLWQGRLFYGGMILYFIWHLYGMYLVTMEG
;
A
#
# COMPACT_ATOMS: atom_id res chain seq x y z
N MET A 1 -28.21 9.66 4.45
CA MET A 1 -27.11 9.18 5.31
C MET A 1 -26.55 7.83 4.83
N SER A 2 -27.41 6.86 4.52
CA SER A 2 -27.03 5.50 4.07
C SER A 2 -26.18 5.46 2.79
N GLU A 3 -26.54 6.22 1.75
CA GLU A 3 -25.82 6.22 0.46
C GLU A 3 -24.36 6.68 0.55
N LYS A 4 -24.07 7.71 1.36
CA LYS A 4 -22.68 8.19 1.56
C LYS A 4 -21.81 7.11 2.21
N ILE A 5 -22.33 6.41 3.22
CA ILE A 5 -21.63 5.34 3.91
C ILE A 5 -21.34 4.19 2.94
N GLU A 6 -22.30 3.87 2.08
CA GLU A 6 -22.14 2.83 1.06
C GLU A 6 -21.07 3.20 0.02
N LEU A 7 -21.06 4.43 -0.46
CA LEU A 7 -20.01 4.94 -1.35
C LEU A 7 -18.61 4.86 -0.70
N TYR A 8 -18.49 5.22 0.58
CA TYR A 8 -17.22 5.08 1.31
C TYR A 8 -16.76 3.63 1.40
N LYS A 9 -17.67 2.70 1.73
CA LYS A 9 -17.35 1.27 1.77
C LYS A 9 -16.87 0.76 0.42
N GLN A 10 -17.58 1.11 -0.66
CA GLN A 10 -17.20 0.73 -2.02
C GLN A 10 -15.83 1.30 -2.40
N HIS A 11 -15.54 2.55 -2.04
CA HIS A 11 -14.25 3.17 -2.29
C HIS A 11 -13.11 2.43 -1.60
N THR A 12 -13.23 2.17 -0.29
CA THR A 12 -12.21 1.44 0.47
C THR A 12 -11.99 0.03 -0.08
N GLN A 13 -13.08 -0.69 -0.39
CA GLN A 13 -12.98 -2.03 -0.96
C GLN A 13 -12.26 -2.04 -2.33
N LYS A 14 -12.51 -1.03 -3.18
CA LYS A 14 -11.78 -0.88 -4.44
C LYS A 14 -10.30 -0.58 -4.23
N GLN A 15 -9.96 0.26 -3.24
CA GLN A 15 -8.56 0.53 -2.90
C GLN A 15 -7.82 -0.72 -2.42
N GLU A 16 -8.43 -1.50 -1.53
CA GLU A 16 -7.85 -2.76 -1.04
C GLU A 16 -7.59 -3.75 -2.18
N ASN A 17 -8.58 -3.99 -3.04
CA ASN A 17 -8.45 -4.86 -4.20
C ASN A 17 -7.32 -4.39 -5.13
N PHE A 18 -7.24 -3.09 -5.40
CA PHE A 18 -6.19 -2.51 -6.22
C PHE A 18 -4.80 -2.69 -5.59
N THR A 19 -4.68 -2.50 -4.27
CA THR A 19 -3.43 -2.75 -3.54
C THR A 19 -2.99 -4.20 -3.63
N TYR A 20 -3.91 -5.18 -3.53
CA TYR A 20 -3.57 -6.60 -3.72
C TYR A 20 -3.07 -6.88 -5.14
N TYR A 21 -3.71 -6.32 -6.16
CA TYR A 21 -3.25 -6.46 -7.55
C TYR A 21 -1.84 -5.87 -7.74
N LEU A 22 -1.56 -4.69 -7.19
CA LEU A 22 -0.23 -4.08 -7.29
C LEU A 22 0.85 -4.88 -6.56
N ILE A 23 0.54 -5.48 -5.40
CA ILE A 23 1.46 -6.38 -4.70
C ILE A 23 1.78 -7.59 -5.58
N ALA A 24 0.75 -8.25 -6.13
CA ALA A 24 0.92 -9.43 -6.98
C ALA A 24 1.75 -9.11 -8.23
N LEU A 25 1.45 -8.00 -8.92
CA LEU A 25 2.20 -7.54 -10.09
C LEU A 25 3.65 -7.21 -9.75
N SER A 26 3.89 -6.55 -8.62
CA SER A 26 5.26 -6.23 -8.17
C SER A 26 6.06 -7.49 -7.89
N VAL A 27 5.50 -8.47 -7.18
CA VAL A 27 6.18 -9.75 -6.89
C VAL A 27 6.46 -10.52 -8.17
N ALA A 28 5.49 -10.57 -9.10
CA ALA A 28 5.68 -11.22 -10.40
C ALA A 28 6.80 -10.54 -11.22
N ALA A 29 6.84 -9.20 -11.25
CA ALA A 29 7.87 -8.44 -11.93
C ALA A 29 9.27 -8.67 -11.34
N ILE A 30 9.38 -8.74 -10.01
CA ILE A 30 10.63 -9.08 -9.31
C ILE A 30 11.08 -10.49 -9.68
N GLY A 31 10.18 -11.47 -9.65
CA GLY A 31 10.47 -12.86 -10.03
C GLY A 31 10.93 -12.96 -11.49
N TYR A 32 10.27 -12.23 -12.39
CA TYR A 32 10.64 -12.17 -13.80
C TYR A 32 12.01 -11.52 -14.02
N ALA A 33 12.31 -10.42 -13.31
CA ALA A 33 13.63 -9.79 -13.35
C ALA A 33 14.74 -10.73 -12.88
N ALA A 34 14.51 -11.47 -11.79
CA ALA A 34 15.45 -12.47 -11.27
C ALA A 34 15.65 -13.64 -12.24
N HIS A 35 14.59 -14.06 -12.94
CA HIS A 35 14.69 -15.11 -13.96
C HIS A 35 15.52 -14.65 -15.17
N GLN A 36 15.33 -13.42 -15.65
CA GLN A 36 16.08 -12.88 -16.80
C GLN A 36 17.57 -12.65 -16.51
N THR A 37 17.94 -12.39 -15.26
CA THR A 37 19.34 -12.19 -14.86
C THR A 37 20.04 -13.47 -14.46
N HIS A 38 19.32 -14.61 -14.44
CA HIS A 38 19.90 -15.88 -14.08
C HIS A 38 21.05 -16.26 -15.02
N GLY A 39 22.22 -16.55 -14.44
CA GLY A 39 23.43 -16.92 -15.19
C GLY A 39 24.17 -15.76 -15.86
N ARG A 40 23.77 -14.49 -15.64
CA ARG A 40 24.50 -13.31 -16.13
C ARG A 40 25.36 -12.72 -15.01
N GLY A 41 26.62 -12.40 -15.33
CA GLY A 41 27.52 -11.68 -14.41
C GLY A 41 27.05 -10.25 -14.15
N PHE A 42 27.35 -9.70 -12.97
CA PHE A 42 26.97 -8.34 -12.61
C PHE A 42 27.64 -7.33 -13.56
N ALA A 43 26.85 -6.63 -14.35
CA ALA A 43 27.29 -5.60 -15.28
C ALA A 43 26.68 -4.24 -14.91
N TRP A 44 27.38 -3.15 -15.23
CA TRP A 44 26.87 -1.79 -15.01
C TRP A 44 25.54 -1.51 -15.72
N SER A 45 25.27 -2.22 -16.83
CA SER A 45 23.98 -2.18 -17.52
C SER A 45 22.81 -2.72 -16.68
N MET A 46 23.06 -3.44 -15.58
CA MET A 46 22.02 -3.98 -14.70
C MET A 46 21.56 -3.02 -13.60
N VAL A 47 22.24 -1.89 -13.41
CA VAL A 47 21.90 -0.92 -12.36
C VAL A 47 20.44 -0.42 -12.47
N PRO A 48 19.92 -0.06 -13.67
CA PRO A 48 18.53 0.38 -13.79
C PRO A 48 17.53 -0.73 -13.47
N LEU A 49 17.84 -1.98 -13.81
CA LEU A 49 17.03 -3.15 -13.44
C LEU A 49 17.01 -3.37 -11.92
N GLY A 50 18.18 -3.29 -11.27
CA GLY A 50 18.27 -3.41 -9.81
C GLY A 50 17.45 -2.33 -9.10
N LEU A 51 17.50 -1.09 -9.59
CA LEU A 51 16.69 -0.01 -9.05
C LEU A 51 15.18 -0.24 -9.28
N ALA A 52 14.79 -0.79 -10.43
CA ALA A 52 13.40 -1.18 -10.68
C ALA A 52 12.89 -2.22 -9.66
N VAL A 53 13.71 -3.24 -9.36
CA VAL A 53 13.42 -4.25 -8.34
C VAL A 53 13.25 -3.62 -6.95
N LEU A 54 14.13 -2.69 -6.56
CA LEU A 54 14.01 -1.98 -5.29
C LEU A 54 12.71 -1.15 -5.20
N PHE A 55 12.31 -0.53 -6.31
CA PHE A 55 11.05 0.22 -6.39
C PHE A 55 9.83 -0.70 -6.23
N TRP A 56 9.80 -1.84 -6.91
CA TRP A 56 8.72 -2.83 -6.74
C TRP A 56 8.71 -3.42 -5.33
N ALA A 57 9.87 -3.73 -4.75
CA ALA A 57 9.96 -4.21 -3.36
C ALA A 57 9.43 -3.15 -2.37
N GLY A 58 9.80 -1.88 -2.56
CA GLY A 58 9.24 -0.77 -1.78
C GLY A 58 7.73 -0.64 -1.94
N SER A 59 7.21 -0.82 -3.16
CA SER A 59 5.76 -0.84 -3.44
C SER A 59 5.06 -1.94 -2.64
N VAL A 60 5.60 -3.16 -2.61
CA VAL A 60 5.06 -4.27 -1.81
C VAL A 60 5.02 -3.93 -0.32
N ILE A 61 6.11 -3.39 0.23
CA ILE A 61 6.16 -3.01 1.66
C ILE A 61 5.10 -1.96 1.99
N LEU A 62 4.93 -0.94 1.15
CA LEU A 62 3.92 0.09 1.35
C LEU A 62 2.50 -0.48 1.24
N GLY A 63 2.24 -1.38 0.28
CA GLY A 63 0.96 -2.05 0.15
C GLY A 63 0.59 -2.91 1.36
N LEU A 64 1.55 -3.67 1.90
CA LEU A 64 1.34 -4.45 3.12
C LEU A 64 1.08 -3.54 4.34
N ARG A 65 1.79 -2.42 4.45
CA ARG A 65 1.54 -1.43 5.51
C ARG A 65 0.17 -0.78 5.38
N PHE A 66 -0.26 -0.45 4.16
CA PHE A 66 -1.60 0.06 3.89
C PHE A 66 -2.68 -0.90 4.41
N LEU A 67 -2.60 -2.18 4.02
CA LEU A 67 -3.55 -3.21 4.47
C LEU A 67 -3.59 -3.33 5.99
N LYS A 68 -2.42 -3.33 6.64
CA LYS A 68 -2.33 -3.35 8.10
C LYS A 68 -3.02 -2.14 8.73
N THR A 69 -2.79 -0.93 8.21
CA THR A 69 -3.43 0.29 8.70
C THR A 69 -4.95 0.25 8.52
N VAL A 70 -5.45 -0.24 7.39
CA VAL A 70 -6.89 -0.40 7.14
C VAL A 70 -7.53 -1.35 8.15
N ILE A 71 -6.90 -2.48 8.45
CA ILE A 71 -7.37 -3.42 9.48
C ILE A 71 -7.45 -2.74 10.86
N VAL A 72 -6.44 -1.95 11.22
CA VAL A 72 -6.43 -1.18 12.49
C VAL A 72 -7.55 -0.14 12.52
N VAL A 73 -7.81 0.57 11.42
CA VAL A 73 -8.92 1.54 11.32
C VAL A 73 -10.26 0.84 11.53
N ILE A 74 -10.50 -0.30 10.87
CA ILE A 74 -11.74 -1.07 11.04
C ILE A 74 -11.91 -1.49 12.51
N TYR A 75 -10.85 -2.00 13.13
CA TYR A 75 -10.88 -2.38 14.55
C TYR A 75 -11.21 -1.20 15.46
N LYS A 76 -10.60 -0.02 15.25
CA LYS A 76 -10.90 1.19 16.03
C LYS A 76 -12.33 1.69 15.83
N ASN A 77 -12.87 1.57 14.61
CA ASN A 77 -14.28 1.89 14.35
C ASN A 77 -15.22 0.95 15.12
N ILE A 78 -14.89 -0.34 15.23
CA ILE A 78 -15.65 -1.30 16.05
C ILE A 78 -15.59 -0.87 17.52
N GLN A 79 -14.41 -0.52 18.04
CA GLN A 79 -14.26 -0.04 19.41
C GLN A 79 -15.09 1.22 19.68
N GLN A 80 -15.22 2.12 18.70
CA GLN A 80 -16.05 3.31 18.84
C GLN A 80 -17.53 2.96 19.05
N PHE A 81 -18.05 1.91 18.41
CA PHE A 81 -19.40 1.43 18.67
C PHE A 81 -19.54 0.86 20.09
N VAL A 82 -18.55 0.11 20.58
CA VAL A 82 -18.53 -0.43 21.95
C VAL A 82 -18.55 0.70 22.99
N VAL A 83 -17.76 1.76 22.78
CA VAL A 83 -17.75 2.96 23.63
C VAL A 83 -19.09 3.68 23.56
N ALA A 84 -19.70 3.81 22.38
CA ALA A 84 -21.00 4.46 22.22
C ALA A 84 -22.17 3.70 22.86
N GLU A 85 -22.08 2.37 22.96
CA GLU A 85 -23.05 1.52 23.66
C GLU A 85 -22.84 1.52 25.19
N GLY A 86 -21.76 2.13 25.69
CA GLY A 86 -21.42 2.15 27.11
C GLY A 86 -20.87 0.82 27.64
N ASN A 87 -20.44 -0.06 26.73
CA ASN A 87 -19.91 -1.39 27.00
C ASN A 87 -18.38 -1.41 27.15
N ASP A 88 -17.73 -0.23 27.13
CA ASP A 88 -16.28 -0.11 27.26
C ASP A 88 -15.85 -0.21 28.73
N GLU A 89 -14.82 -1.01 29.02
CA GLU A 89 -14.32 -1.26 30.38
C GLU A 89 -13.81 0.00 31.09
N LEU A 90 -13.35 1.02 30.35
CA LEU A 90 -12.76 2.24 30.89
C LEU A 90 -13.77 3.39 30.96
N ALA A 91 -14.61 3.53 29.94
CA ALA A 91 -15.63 4.57 29.87
C ALA A 91 -16.91 4.20 30.66
N GLY A 92 -17.32 2.93 30.64
CA GLY A 92 -18.60 2.48 31.17
C GLY A 92 -19.77 3.27 30.58
N SER A 93 -20.80 3.53 31.40
CA SER A 93 -21.98 4.32 31.00
C SER A 93 -21.87 5.81 31.34
N ASP A 94 -20.68 6.31 31.70
CA ASP A 94 -20.46 7.73 32.03
C ASP A 94 -20.44 8.57 30.74
N PRO A 95 -21.42 9.48 30.52
CA PRO A 95 -21.51 10.25 29.29
C PRO A 95 -20.27 11.09 28.98
N ILE A 96 -19.57 11.58 30.01
CA ILE A 96 -18.38 12.43 29.84
C ILE A 96 -17.20 11.57 29.37
N LYS A 97 -17.03 10.38 29.95
CA LYS A 97 -15.96 9.46 29.54
C LYS A 97 -16.20 8.89 28.14
N MET A 98 -17.45 8.61 27.80
CA MET A 98 -17.84 8.17 26.46
C MET A 98 -17.55 9.23 25.41
N ASP A 99 -17.85 10.51 25.68
CA ASP A 99 -17.54 11.62 24.74
C ASP A 99 -16.03 11.77 24.53
N ILE A 100 -15.24 11.75 25.62
CA ILE A 100 -13.78 11.81 25.54
C ILE A 100 -13.22 10.64 24.75
N GLY A 101 -13.66 9.41 25.05
CA GLY A 101 -13.24 8.20 24.36
C GLY A 101 -13.55 8.24 22.86
N ASN A 102 -14.77 8.65 22.50
CA ASN A 102 -15.18 8.81 21.10
C ASN A 102 -14.35 9.86 20.37
N ARG A 103 -14.06 10.99 21.00
CA ARG A 103 -13.23 12.05 20.40
C ARG A 103 -11.80 11.57 20.13
N ILE A 104 -11.19 10.89 21.09
CA ILE A 104 -9.84 10.32 20.96
C ILE A 104 -9.80 9.27 19.85
N LEU A 105 -10.76 8.34 19.84
CA LEU A 105 -10.84 7.31 18.80
C LEU A 105 -11.01 7.93 17.42
N LYS A 106 -11.86 8.95 17.29
CA LYS A 106 -12.06 9.67 16.03
C LYS A 106 -10.76 10.30 15.52
N GLU A 107 -10.02 11.00 16.39
CA GLU A 107 -8.73 11.60 16.02
C GLU A 107 -7.71 10.56 15.56
N LEU A 108 -7.65 9.42 16.26
CA LEU A 108 -6.77 8.30 15.90
C LEU A 108 -7.18 7.65 14.57
N ILE A 109 -8.47 7.50 14.32
CA ILE A 109 -9.00 6.98 13.05
C ILE A 109 -8.65 7.94 11.91
N ASP A 110 -8.91 9.24 12.06
CA ASP A 110 -8.62 10.25 11.03
C ASP A 110 -7.12 10.28 10.68
N LYS A 111 -6.25 10.16 11.69
CA LYS A 111 -4.79 10.06 11.49
C LYS A 111 -4.39 8.81 10.69
N ASP A 112 -4.95 7.66 11.04
CA ASP A 112 -4.64 6.40 10.36
C ASP A 112 -5.19 6.35 8.94
N VAL A 113 -6.38 6.91 8.70
CA VAL A 113 -6.96 7.07 7.35
C VAL A 113 -6.05 7.93 6.47
N ASN A 114 -5.55 9.06 6.98
CA ASN A 114 -4.61 9.90 6.24
C ASN A 114 -3.29 9.16 5.95
N THR A 115 -2.80 8.39 6.92
CA THR A 115 -1.60 7.58 6.75
C THR A 115 -1.81 6.49 5.69
N ALA A 116 -2.96 5.81 5.70
CA ALA A 116 -3.32 4.81 4.70
C ALA A 116 -3.35 5.43 3.28
N ASN A 117 -3.98 6.59 3.11
CA ASN A 117 -4.00 7.29 1.82
C ASN A 117 -2.60 7.63 1.31
N LEU A 118 -1.70 8.11 2.19
CA LEU A 118 -0.32 8.38 1.80
C LEU A 118 0.41 7.10 1.38
N LEU A 119 0.27 6.01 2.11
CA LEU A 119 0.86 4.71 1.77
C LEU A 119 0.37 4.20 0.41
N TYR A 120 -0.93 4.31 0.14
CA TYR A 120 -1.55 3.94 -1.14
C TYR A 120 -0.97 4.74 -2.31
N LEU A 121 -0.86 6.07 -2.17
CA LEU A 121 -0.30 6.93 -3.22
C LEU A 121 1.17 6.62 -3.51
N TRP A 122 1.97 6.42 -2.45
CA TRP A 122 3.39 6.09 -2.60
C TRP A 122 3.61 4.67 -3.14
N GLN A 123 2.77 3.70 -2.78
CA GLN A 123 2.77 2.35 -3.37
C GLN A 123 2.65 2.44 -4.90
N GLY A 124 1.67 3.22 -5.39
CA GLY A 124 1.46 3.44 -6.82
C GLY A 124 2.67 4.11 -7.47
N ARG A 125 3.19 5.21 -6.89
CA ARG A 125 4.35 5.93 -7.42
C ARG A 125 5.59 5.03 -7.57
N LEU A 126 5.88 4.21 -6.56
CA LEU A 126 6.99 3.27 -6.62
C LEU A 126 6.76 2.19 -7.69
N PHE A 127 5.54 1.67 -7.81
CA PHE A 127 5.21 0.68 -8.83
C PHE A 127 5.45 1.22 -10.25
N TYR A 128 4.90 2.41 -10.56
CA TYR A 128 5.10 3.06 -11.85
C TYR A 128 6.56 3.43 -12.10
N GLY A 129 7.28 3.91 -11.07
CA GLY A 129 8.71 4.19 -11.17
C GLY A 129 9.54 2.95 -11.51
N GLY A 130 9.21 1.80 -10.88
CA GLY A 130 9.85 0.52 -11.20
C GLY A 130 9.59 0.08 -12.64
N MET A 131 8.36 0.23 -13.14
CA MET A 131 8.06 -0.06 -14.55
C MET A 131 8.87 0.80 -15.51
N ILE A 132 8.93 2.12 -15.29
CA ILE A 132 9.68 3.04 -16.16
C ILE A 132 11.16 2.66 -16.19
N LEU A 133 11.76 2.39 -15.03
CA LEU A 133 13.16 1.97 -14.92
C LEU A 133 13.43 0.65 -15.66
N TYR A 134 12.53 -0.32 -15.53
CA TYR A 134 12.62 -1.58 -16.27
C TYR A 134 12.53 -1.36 -17.78
N PHE A 135 11.62 -0.52 -18.25
CA PHE A 135 11.50 -0.19 -19.67
C PHE A 135 12.78 0.47 -20.21
N ILE A 136 13.34 1.43 -19.48
CA ILE A 136 14.61 2.07 -19.85
C ILE A 136 15.74 1.04 -19.93
N TRP A 137 15.84 0.17 -18.93
CA TRP A 137 16.81 -0.92 -18.91
C TRP A 137 16.69 -1.82 -20.15
N HIS A 138 15.47 -2.24 -20.46
CA HIS A 138 15.21 -3.16 -21.55
C HIS A 138 15.55 -2.56 -22.91
N LEU A 139 15.15 -1.30 -23.15
CA LEU A 139 15.49 -0.58 -24.38
C LEU A 139 17.00 -0.35 -24.52
N TYR A 140 17.67 -0.01 -23.42
CA TYR A 140 19.12 0.15 -23.40
C TYR A 140 19.84 -1.18 -23.72
N GLY A 141 19.36 -2.29 -23.16
CA GLY A 141 19.87 -3.63 -23.48
C GLY A 141 19.71 -3.99 -24.95
N MET A 142 18.55 -3.71 -25.54
CA MET A 142 18.31 -3.93 -26.98
C MET A 142 19.22 -3.07 -27.87
N TYR A 143 19.43 -1.80 -27.50
CA TYR A 143 20.32 -0.90 -28.22
C TYR A 143 21.76 -1.43 -28.26
N LEU A 144 22.30 -1.89 -27.13
CA LEU A 144 23.64 -2.45 -27.06
C LEU A 144 23.80 -3.69 -27.95
N VAL A 145 22.83 -4.61 -27.91
CA VAL A 145 22.84 -5.82 -28.75
C VAL A 145 22.82 -5.49 -30.25
N THR A 146 22.18 -4.38 -30.63
CA THR A 146 22.05 -3.96 -32.04
C THR A 146 23.34 -3.31 -32.57
N MET A 147 24.19 -2.74 -31.70
CA MET A 147 25.45 -2.11 -32.09
C MET A 147 26.63 -3.11 -32.19
N GLU A 148 26.53 -4.26 -31.53
CA GLU A 148 27.57 -5.30 -31.52
C GLU A 148 27.38 -6.38 -32.60
N GLY A 149 26.26 -6.37 -33.33
CA GLY A 149 25.95 -7.29 -34.44
C GLY A 149 26.00 -6.62 -35.80
#